data_AF-A0A0F9HT48-F1
#
_entry.id   AF-A0A0F9HT48-F1
#
_cell.length_a   1.000
_cell.length_b   1.000
_cell.length_c   1.000
_cell.angle_alpha   90.00
_cell.angle_beta   90.00
_cell.angle_gamma   90.00
#
_symmetry.space_group_name_H-M   'P 1'
#
loop_
_entity.id
_entity.type
_entity.pdbx_description
1 polymer ?
#
loop_
_entity_poly.entity_id
_entity_poly.type
_entity_poly.pdbx_seq_one_letter_code
_entity_poly.pdbx_strand_id
1 'polypeptide(L)'
;MQTHKNETTDDLFYLLTAEYQDQKPWWRVAKAYFDSHTLTEHQIDSYHTFMCEKLPTIITDTEFEYSKDGSTYVVSFENVYVKKPEFTEPSGVTRKLKPQDCRIRNLNYTCRIYTDITRYVIDKEGKIGESNTFSDVFIGAIPCMVLSDYCHLSTKDNYGKIKNGECPHDPGGYFIINGSEKVLMSQDRMAHNEIFVFKSKSKDTIKLPVPGTDKNYSLPCAWSAEVRSYSSMYEPNISTTYLKFSRQQLDKGEDHRLYAELPGMKAPVPWPTIFMALGVTDKKEMISYVCSSDDIPMLTLLLPSLDCPPLETQQAALNYLT
;
A
#
# COMPACT_ATOMS: atom_id res chain seq x y z
N MET A 1 5.87 -18.99 -65.46
CA MET A 1 6.98 -18.48 -64.63
C MET A 1 7.03 -16.96 -64.81
N GLN A 2 6.34 -16.22 -63.94
CA GLN A 2 6.71 -14.92 -63.38
C GLN A 2 5.46 -14.33 -62.70
N THR A 3 5.64 -14.08 -61.41
CA THR A 3 4.65 -13.74 -60.40
C THR A 3 4.37 -12.23 -60.40
N HIS A 4 3.11 -11.85 -60.57
CA HIS A 4 2.61 -10.53 -60.15
C HIS A 4 2.62 -10.48 -58.62
N LYS A 5 3.51 -9.68 -58.04
CA LYS A 5 3.49 -9.37 -56.61
C LYS A 5 2.41 -8.30 -56.37
N ASN A 6 1.47 -8.65 -55.50
CA ASN A 6 0.48 -7.76 -54.92
C ASN A 6 1.17 -6.60 -54.21
N GLU A 7 0.77 -5.38 -54.56
CA GLU A 7 1.02 -4.14 -53.82
C GLU A 7 0.28 -4.25 -52.49
N THR A 8 0.97 -4.76 -51.47
CA THR A 8 0.47 -4.88 -50.11
C THR A 8 0.56 -3.53 -49.40
N THR A 9 -0.38 -3.31 -48.49
CA THR A 9 -0.52 -2.25 -47.48
C THR A 9 0.77 -1.84 -46.72
N ASP A 10 1.89 -2.52 -46.94
CA ASP A 10 3.23 -2.13 -46.50
C ASP A 10 3.67 -0.78 -47.07
N ASP A 11 3.15 -0.39 -48.23
CA ASP A 11 3.58 0.84 -48.91
C ASP A 11 3.00 2.11 -48.28
N LEU A 12 1.82 2.04 -47.64
CA LEU A 12 1.23 3.20 -46.98
C LEU A 12 1.99 3.58 -45.70
N PHE A 13 2.42 2.58 -44.92
CA PHE A 13 3.28 2.81 -43.75
C PHE A 13 4.65 3.33 -44.17
N TYR A 14 5.22 2.80 -45.25
CA TYR A 14 6.49 3.27 -45.81
C TYR A 14 6.40 4.72 -46.30
N LEU A 15 5.35 5.08 -47.05
CA LEU A 15 5.10 6.44 -47.54
C LEU A 15 4.81 7.43 -46.41
N LEU A 16 4.04 7.02 -45.39
CA LEU A 16 3.74 7.86 -44.21
C LEU A 16 4.94 8.03 -43.28
N THR A 17 5.97 7.18 -43.39
CA THR A 17 7.17 7.22 -42.53
C THR A 17 8.47 7.58 -43.28
N ALA A 18 8.41 7.85 -44.59
CA ALA A 18 9.56 8.18 -45.42
C ALA A 18 10.32 9.43 -44.92
N GLU A 19 9.59 10.44 -44.45
CA GLU A 19 10.11 11.65 -43.78
C GLU A 19 10.90 11.35 -42.49
N TYR A 20 10.63 10.20 -41.85
CA TYR A 20 11.22 9.78 -40.58
C TYR A 20 12.37 8.78 -40.75
N GLN A 21 12.69 8.34 -41.97
CA GLN A 21 13.81 7.41 -42.20
C GLN A 21 15.18 8.03 -41.90
N ASP A 22 15.32 9.35 -42.06
CA ASP A 22 16.49 10.11 -41.61
C ASP A 22 16.41 10.52 -40.12
N GLN A 23 15.29 10.24 -39.44
CA GLN A 23 15.07 10.59 -38.03
C GLN A 23 15.27 9.40 -37.08
N LYS A 24 16.55 9.21 -36.77
CA LYS A 24 17.19 8.72 -35.53
C LYS A 24 16.71 7.38 -34.90
N PRO A 25 17.66 6.53 -34.46
CA PRO A 25 17.45 5.12 -34.05
C PRO A 25 16.46 4.86 -32.90
N TRP A 26 15.96 5.87 -32.20
CA TRP A 26 15.05 5.71 -31.06
C TRP A 26 13.70 5.09 -31.45
N TRP A 27 13.17 5.33 -32.66
CA TRP A 27 11.87 4.76 -33.06
C TRP A 27 11.94 3.24 -33.20
N ARG A 28 13.10 2.71 -33.60
CA ARG A 28 13.35 1.26 -33.64
C ARG A 28 13.39 0.67 -32.24
N VAL A 29 13.97 1.39 -31.27
CA VAL A 29 14.00 0.99 -29.85
C VAL A 29 12.59 1.03 -29.25
N ALA A 30 11.84 2.11 -29.50
CA ALA A 30 10.46 2.23 -29.03
C ALA A 30 9.56 1.14 -29.62
N LYS A 31 9.70 0.83 -30.93
CA LYS A 31 8.98 -0.27 -31.56
C LYS A 31 9.32 -1.61 -30.91
N ALA A 32 10.61 -1.91 -30.71
CA ALA A 32 11.02 -3.16 -30.05
C ALA A 32 10.48 -3.28 -28.61
N TYR A 33 10.37 -2.16 -27.89
CA TYR A 33 9.73 -2.12 -26.57
C TYR A 33 8.24 -2.49 -26.66
N PHE A 34 7.45 -1.81 -27.50
CA PHE A 34 6.01 -2.08 -27.64
C PHE A 34 5.66 -3.37 -28.40
N ASP A 35 6.61 -4.01 -29.09
CA ASP A 35 6.44 -5.36 -29.64
C ASP A 35 6.41 -6.42 -28.52
N SER A 36 6.96 -6.10 -27.34
CA SER A 36 7.02 -7.00 -26.16
C SER A 36 6.18 -6.52 -24.97
N HIS A 37 5.87 -5.23 -24.90
CA HIS A 37 5.19 -4.59 -23.77
C HIS A 37 3.84 -4.02 -24.21
N THR A 38 2.86 -4.04 -23.30
CA THR A 38 1.52 -3.51 -23.59
C THR A 38 1.25 -2.22 -22.81
N LEU A 39 0.35 -1.37 -23.31
CA LEU A 39 0.01 -0.11 -22.64
C LEU A 39 -0.67 -0.33 -21.27
N THR A 40 -1.24 -1.51 -21.05
CA THR A 40 -1.98 -1.92 -19.84
C THR A 40 -1.16 -2.83 -18.92
N GLU A 41 0.10 -3.08 -19.25
CA GLU A 41 0.99 -4.01 -18.54
C GLU A 41 1.10 -3.66 -17.06
N HIS A 42 1.29 -2.38 -16.72
CA HIS A 42 1.31 -1.93 -15.32
C HIS A 42 0.07 -2.32 -14.50
N GLN A 43 -1.12 -2.42 -15.11
CA GLN A 43 -2.33 -2.89 -14.43
C GLN A 43 -2.29 -4.42 -14.25
N ILE A 44 -1.86 -5.14 -15.28
CA ILE A 44 -1.81 -6.60 -15.29
C ILE A 44 -0.74 -7.11 -14.32
N ASP A 45 0.45 -6.50 -14.32
CA ASP A 45 1.55 -6.85 -13.43
C ASP A 45 1.17 -6.61 -11.97
N SER A 46 0.60 -5.44 -11.66
CA SER A 46 0.11 -5.12 -10.32
C SER A 46 -0.94 -6.13 -9.84
N TYR A 47 -1.88 -6.50 -10.70
CA TYR A 47 -2.88 -7.52 -10.41
C TYR A 47 -2.26 -8.92 -10.24
N HIS A 48 -1.26 -9.27 -11.07
CA HIS A 48 -0.54 -10.55 -10.97
C HIS A 48 0.19 -10.66 -9.62
N THR A 49 0.99 -9.65 -9.25
CA THR A 49 1.68 -9.59 -7.95
C THR A 49 0.69 -9.71 -6.80
N PHE A 50 -0.46 -9.02 -6.88
CA PHE A 50 -1.50 -9.14 -5.86
C PHE A 50 -2.03 -10.57 -5.76
N MET A 51 -2.41 -11.19 -6.87
CA MET A 51 -3.03 -12.51 -6.89
C MET A 51 -2.08 -13.65 -6.50
N CYS A 52 -0.80 -13.56 -6.88
CA CYS A 52 0.19 -14.62 -6.68
C CYS A 52 0.91 -14.51 -5.34
N GLU A 53 1.17 -13.29 -4.86
CA GLU A 53 2.01 -13.07 -3.66
C GLU A 53 1.18 -12.53 -2.50
N LYS A 54 0.49 -11.40 -2.69
CA LYS A 54 -0.19 -10.70 -1.59
C LYS A 54 -1.43 -11.43 -1.09
N LEU A 55 -2.28 -11.91 -1.99
CA LEU A 55 -3.55 -12.56 -1.62
C LEU A 55 -3.33 -13.82 -0.78
N PRO A 56 -2.45 -14.77 -1.17
CA PRO A 56 -2.12 -15.90 -0.30
C PRO A 56 -1.57 -15.47 1.05
N THR A 57 -0.60 -14.54 1.06
CA THR A 57 0.03 -14.02 2.30
C THR A 57 -1.00 -13.43 3.26
N ILE A 58 -1.92 -12.59 2.77
CA ILE A 58 -2.98 -11.98 3.59
C ILE A 58 -3.86 -13.05 4.24
N ILE A 59 -4.21 -14.10 3.49
CA ILE A 59 -5.08 -15.17 4.00
C ILE A 59 -4.33 -16.05 5.01
N THR A 60 -3.08 -16.41 4.74
CA THR A 60 -2.27 -17.26 5.64
C THR A 60 -1.83 -16.54 6.91
N ASP A 61 -1.59 -15.23 6.85
CA ASP A 61 -1.20 -14.42 8.02
C ASP A 61 -2.40 -14.11 8.95
N THR A 62 -3.63 -14.41 8.50
CA THR A 62 -4.82 -14.22 9.31
C THR A 62 -5.07 -15.45 10.18
N GLU A 63 -4.96 -15.29 11.51
CA GLU A 63 -5.35 -16.31 12.48
C GLU A 63 -6.54 -15.81 13.31
N PHE A 64 -7.53 -16.68 13.50
CA PHE A 64 -8.67 -16.37 14.37
C PHE A 64 -8.60 -17.16 15.65
N GLU A 65 -8.55 -16.43 16.77
CA GLU A 65 -8.65 -16.99 18.11
C GLU A 65 -10.01 -16.66 18.73
N TYR A 66 -10.67 -17.67 19.27
CA TYR A 66 -11.91 -17.52 20.03
C TYR A 66 -11.82 -18.27 21.34
N SER A 67 -11.96 -17.56 22.46
CA SER A 67 -11.93 -18.17 23.80
C SER A 67 -13.33 -18.47 24.30
N LYS A 68 -13.59 -19.71 24.73
CA LYS A 68 -14.86 -20.13 25.34
C LYS A 68 -14.66 -21.18 26.41
N ASP A 69 -15.32 -21.01 27.54
CA ASP A 69 -15.29 -21.94 28.69
C ASP A 69 -13.87 -22.26 29.21
N GLY A 70 -12.92 -21.35 28.95
CA GLY A 70 -11.49 -21.43 29.28
C GLY A 70 -10.64 -22.24 28.30
N SER A 71 -11.20 -22.69 27.17
CA SER A 71 -10.43 -23.22 26.04
C SER A 71 -10.32 -22.16 24.94
N THR A 72 -9.17 -22.10 24.27
CA THR A 72 -8.95 -21.23 23.12
C THR A 72 -9.07 -22.06 21.84
N TYR A 73 -9.96 -21.66 20.95
CA TYR A 73 -10.12 -22.25 19.63
C TYR A 73 -9.33 -21.41 18.63
N VAL A 74 -8.42 -22.06 17.92
CA VAL A 74 -7.58 -21.42 16.92
C VAL A 74 -7.97 -21.93 15.54
N VAL A 75 -8.11 -21.02 14.58
CA VAL A 75 -8.38 -21.32 13.17
C VAL A 75 -7.30 -20.66 12.31
N SER A 76 -6.59 -21.48 11.55
CA SER A 76 -5.56 -21.07 10.59
C SER A 76 -5.92 -21.49 9.17
N PHE A 77 -5.33 -20.80 8.19
CA PHE A 77 -5.54 -21.04 6.76
C PHE A 77 -4.24 -21.42 6.08
N GLU A 78 -4.29 -22.45 5.25
CA GLU A 78 -3.16 -22.99 4.51
C GLU A 78 -3.52 -23.28 3.05
N ASN A 79 -2.51 -23.50 2.21
CA ASN A 79 -2.67 -23.94 0.81
C ASN A 79 -3.69 -23.10 0.02
N VAL A 80 -3.56 -21.77 0.07
CA VAL A 80 -4.44 -20.86 -0.67
C VAL A 80 -4.21 -21.02 -2.17
N TYR A 81 -5.28 -21.23 -2.92
CA TYR A 81 -5.20 -21.30 -4.38
C TYR A 81 -6.45 -20.74 -5.06
N VAL A 82 -6.29 -20.29 -6.30
CA VAL A 82 -7.32 -19.58 -7.05
C VAL A 82 -7.69 -20.33 -8.33
N LYS A 83 -8.98 -20.68 -8.48
CA LYS A 83 -9.52 -21.28 -9.70
C LYS A 83 -9.94 -20.20 -10.69
N LYS A 84 -9.63 -20.43 -11.98
CA LYS A 84 -10.05 -19.56 -13.09
C LYS A 84 -11.59 -19.44 -13.18
N PRO A 85 -12.14 -18.39 -13.81
CA PRO A 85 -13.57 -18.13 -13.80
C PRO A 85 -14.43 -19.28 -14.35
N GLU A 86 -15.43 -19.67 -13.57
CA GLU A 86 -16.38 -20.73 -13.91
C GLU A 86 -17.80 -20.32 -13.50
N PHE A 87 -18.80 -20.88 -14.18
CA PHE A 87 -20.21 -20.62 -13.92
C PHE A 87 -20.97 -21.93 -13.81
N THR A 88 -21.64 -22.14 -12.68
CA THR A 88 -22.54 -23.27 -12.47
C THR A 88 -23.95 -22.85 -12.86
N GLU A 89 -24.50 -23.51 -13.87
CA GLU A 89 -25.88 -23.30 -14.29
C GLU A 89 -26.88 -23.85 -13.25
N PRO A 90 -28.16 -23.42 -13.28
CA PRO A 90 -29.20 -24.00 -12.43
C PRO A 90 -29.38 -25.52 -12.62
N SER A 91 -28.94 -26.05 -13.76
CA SER A 91 -28.88 -27.49 -14.05
C SER A 91 -27.81 -28.25 -13.25
N GLY A 92 -26.93 -27.54 -12.53
CA GLY A 92 -25.79 -28.11 -11.80
C GLY A 92 -24.53 -28.29 -12.66
N VAL A 93 -24.59 -28.00 -13.96
CA VAL A 93 -23.42 -28.11 -14.86
C VAL A 93 -22.52 -26.89 -14.70
N THR A 94 -21.25 -27.13 -14.33
CA THR A 94 -20.22 -26.09 -14.26
C THR A 94 -19.49 -25.98 -15.60
N ARG A 95 -19.40 -24.76 -16.14
CA ARG A 95 -18.67 -24.46 -17.37
C ARG A 95 -17.65 -23.35 -17.16
N LYS A 96 -16.60 -23.35 -17.99
CA LYS A 96 -15.67 -22.21 -18.08
C LYS A 96 -16.46 -20.98 -18.48
N LEU A 97 -16.32 -19.92 -17.70
CA LEU A 97 -16.95 -18.64 -17.98
C LEU A 97 -16.01 -17.83 -18.87
N LYS A 98 -16.50 -17.27 -19.99
CA LYS A 98 -15.69 -16.39 -20.85
C LYS A 98 -16.02 -14.92 -20.59
N PRO A 99 -15.10 -13.98 -20.87
CA PRO A 99 -15.39 -12.55 -20.74
C PRO A 99 -16.60 -12.12 -21.57
N GLN A 100 -16.69 -12.50 -22.85
CA GLN A 100 -17.85 -12.23 -23.72
C GLN A 100 -19.19 -12.69 -23.10
N ASP A 101 -19.23 -13.89 -22.53
CA ASP A 101 -20.44 -14.41 -21.89
C ASP A 101 -20.88 -13.53 -20.71
N CYS A 102 -19.92 -12.97 -19.97
CA CYS A 102 -20.20 -12.06 -18.85
C CYS A 102 -20.79 -10.74 -19.32
N ARG A 103 -20.23 -10.16 -20.39
CA ARG A 103 -20.73 -8.92 -21.00
C ARG A 103 -22.18 -9.07 -21.45
N ILE A 104 -22.49 -10.14 -22.19
CA ILE A 104 -23.82 -10.35 -22.78
C ILE A 104 -24.86 -10.71 -21.71
N ARG A 105 -24.48 -11.51 -20.70
CA ARG A 105 -25.42 -12.06 -19.70
C ARG A 105 -25.47 -11.23 -18.41
N ASN A 106 -24.83 -10.06 -18.37
CA ASN A 106 -24.74 -9.21 -17.18
C ASN A 106 -24.16 -9.94 -15.95
N LEU A 107 -23.13 -10.76 -16.15
CA LEU A 107 -22.49 -11.53 -15.06
C LEU A 107 -21.19 -10.86 -14.58
N ASN A 108 -20.70 -11.32 -13.44
CA ASN A 108 -19.39 -10.97 -12.90
C ASN A 108 -18.35 -11.99 -13.36
N TYR A 109 -17.27 -11.51 -13.97
CA TYR A 109 -16.13 -12.34 -14.35
C TYR A 109 -15.19 -12.45 -13.14
N THR A 110 -15.33 -13.53 -12.36
CA THR A 110 -14.65 -13.69 -11.06
C THR A 110 -13.92 -15.03 -10.95
N CYS A 111 -12.75 -15.02 -10.31
CA CYS A 111 -12.03 -16.21 -9.89
C CYS A 111 -12.52 -16.65 -8.51
N ARG A 112 -12.49 -17.96 -8.24
CA ARG A 112 -12.90 -18.53 -6.95
C ARG A 112 -11.67 -18.88 -6.12
N ILE A 113 -11.66 -18.50 -4.85
CA ILE A 113 -10.55 -18.69 -3.93
C ILE A 113 -10.91 -19.87 -3.00
N TYR A 114 -9.95 -20.79 -2.88
CA TYR A 114 -10.05 -21.97 -2.04
C TYR A 114 -8.83 -22.02 -1.11
N THR A 115 -9.00 -22.63 0.06
CA THR A 115 -7.94 -22.79 1.06
C THR A 115 -8.26 -24.02 1.92
N ASP A 116 -7.24 -24.58 2.54
CA ASP A 116 -7.39 -25.56 3.61
C ASP A 116 -7.53 -24.80 4.94
N ILE A 117 -8.51 -25.18 5.75
CA ILE A 117 -8.76 -24.56 7.06
C ILE A 117 -8.40 -25.57 8.15
N THR A 118 -7.42 -25.25 8.97
CA THR A 118 -7.03 -26.08 10.12
C THR A 118 -7.57 -25.45 11.40
N ARG A 119 -8.28 -26.25 12.20
CA ARG A 119 -8.78 -25.87 13.52
C ARG A 119 -8.15 -26.74 14.58
N TYR A 120 -7.64 -26.14 15.63
CA TYR A 120 -7.19 -26.84 16.84
C TYR A 120 -7.66 -26.12 18.11
N VAL A 121 -7.59 -26.83 19.24
CA VAL A 121 -8.05 -26.32 20.54
C VAL A 121 -6.87 -26.29 21.50
N ILE A 122 -6.69 -25.19 22.21
CA ILE A 122 -5.76 -25.06 23.33
C ILE A 122 -6.60 -25.17 24.61
N ASP A 123 -6.31 -26.17 25.44
CA ASP A 123 -7.02 -26.36 26.70
C ASP A 123 -6.59 -25.33 27.78
N LYS A 124 -7.24 -25.38 28.95
CA LYS A 124 -6.94 -24.50 30.09
C LYS A 124 -5.50 -24.63 30.61
N GLU A 125 -4.84 -25.75 30.30
CA GLU A 125 -3.50 -26.09 30.74
C GLU A 125 -2.45 -25.72 29.69
N GLY A 126 -2.87 -25.13 28.55
CA GLY A 126 -2.01 -24.74 27.44
C GLY A 126 -1.64 -25.89 26.51
N LYS A 127 -2.26 -27.08 26.63
CA LYS A 127 -2.00 -28.20 25.73
C LYS A 127 -2.84 -28.08 24.47
N ILE A 128 -2.20 -28.36 23.34
CA ILE A 128 -2.81 -28.41 22.02
C ILE A 128 -3.55 -29.76 21.90
N GLY A 129 -4.87 -29.71 21.77
CA GLY A 129 -5.74 -30.84 21.48
C GLY A 129 -5.69 -31.27 20.01
N GLU A 130 -6.58 -32.18 19.61
CA GLU A 130 -6.64 -32.69 18.24
C GLU A 130 -6.91 -31.58 17.22
N SER A 131 -6.13 -31.58 16.13
CA SER A 131 -6.34 -30.71 14.98
C SER A 131 -7.26 -31.36 13.96
N ASN A 132 -8.19 -30.58 13.40
CA ASN A 132 -9.06 -30.98 12.30
C ASN A 132 -8.81 -30.07 11.11
N THR A 133 -8.46 -30.64 9.96
CA THR A 133 -8.23 -29.91 8.71
C THR A 133 -9.36 -30.15 7.73
N PHE A 134 -9.95 -29.06 7.24
CA PHE A 134 -10.95 -29.05 6.18
C PHE A 134 -10.28 -28.62 4.89
N SER A 135 -10.09 -29.54 3.95
CA SER A 135 -9.43 -29.24 2.67
C SER A 135 -10.40 -28.69 1.63
N ASP A 136 -9.88 -27.90 0.70
CA ASP A 136 -10.60 -27.35 -0.46
C ASP A 136 -11.86 -26.54 -0.10
N VAL A 137 -11.76 -25.67 0.90
CA VAL A 137 -12.88 -24.83 1.36
C VAL A 137 -12.96 -23.56 0.51
N PHE A 138 -14.11 -23.33 -0.11
CA PHE A 138 -14.40 -22.07 -0.82
C PHE A 138 -14.59 -20.93 0.19
N ILE A 139 -13.73 -19.91 0.12
CA ILE A 139 -13.75 -18.76 1.05
C ILE A 139 -14.26 -17.47 0.41
N GLY A 140 -14.25 -17.38 -0.93
CA GLY A 140 -14.71 -16.18 -1.60
C GLY A 140 -14.39 -16.15 -3.10
N ALA A 141 -14.81 -15.07 -3.75
CA ALA A 141 -14.53 -14.83 -5.15
C ALA A 141 -13.97 -13.42 -5.35
N ILE A 142 -13.03 -13.28 -6.29
CA ILE A 142 -12.37 -12.02 -6.62
C ILE A 142 -12.53 -11.73 -8.12
N PRO A 143 -12.81 -10.47 -8.53
CA PRO A 143 -12.86 -10.11 -9.94
C PRO A 143 -11.60 -10.52 -10.71
N CYS A 144 -11.79 -11.20 -11.83
CA CYS A 144 -10.70 -11.59 -12.72
C CYS A 144 -10.41 -10.47 -13.70
N MET A 145 -9.18 -9.96 -13.71
CA MET A 145 -8.75 -9.00 -14.71
C MET A 145 -8.65 -9.67 -16.09
N VAL A 146 -9.22 -9.05 -17.12
CA VAL A 146 -9.17 -9.54 -18.51
C VAL A 146 -7.73 -9.50 -19.02
N LEU A 147 -7.31 -10.58 -19.70
CA LEU A 147 -5.94 -10.89 -20.13
C LEU A 147 -4.88 -11.12 -19.04
N SER A 148 -5.20 -11.04 -17.75
CA SER A 148 -4.31 -11.54 -16.69
C SER A 148 -4.12 -13.06 -16.75
N ASP A 149 -3.11 -13.60 -16.08
CA ASP A 149 -2.82 -15.05 -16.07
C ASP A 149 -3.98 -15.93 -15.60
N TYR A 150 -4.83 -15.38 -14.73
CA TYR A 150 -6.03 -16.04 -14.22
C TYR A 150 -7.20 -16.03 -15.21
N CYS A 151 -7.12 -15.25 -16.29
CA CYS A 151 -8.09 -15.25 -17.37
C CYS A 151 -7.94 -16.49 -18.26
N HIS A 152 -9.03 -16.94 -18.91
CA HIS A 152 -8.98 -18.02 -19.91
C HIS A 152 -8.34 -17.60 -21.24
N LEU A 153 -8.17 -16.28 -21.45
CA LEU A 153 -7.65 -15.70 -22.69
C LEU A 153 -6.13 -15.46 -22.67
N SER A 154 -5.46 -15.52 -21.52
CA SER A 154 -4.04 -15.16 -21.39
C SER A 154 -3.12 -15.99 -22.28
N THR A 155 -3.38 -17.30 -22.38
CA THR A 155 -2.57 -18.22 -23.17
C THR A 155 -3.07 -18.41 -24.61
N LYS A 156 -3.96 -17.54 -25.10
CA LYS A 156 -4.57 -17.66 -26.43
C LYS A 156 -3.87 -16.75 -27.42
N ASP A 157 -3.54 -17.32 -28.58
CA ASP A 157 -3.11 -16.57 -29.76
C ASP A 157 -4.28 -15.76 -30.36
N ASN A 158 -3.97 -14.91 -31.34
CA ASN A 158 -4.97 -14.06 -32.00
C ASN A 158 -6.13 -14.88 -32.58
N TYR A 159 -5.84 -16.04 -33.18
CA TYR A 159 -6.88 -16.93 -33.69
C TYR A 159 -7.73 -17.52 -32.54
N GLY A 160 -7.11 -17.94 -31.45
CA GLY A 160 -7.77 -18.42 -30.25
C GLY A 160 -8.70 -17.36 -29.63
N LYS A 161 -8.29 -16.08 -29.60
CA LYS A 161 -9.13 -14.97 -29.13
C LYS A 161 -10.37 -14.80 -30.01
N ILE A 162 -10.20 -14.76 -31.34
CA ILE A 162 -11.32 -14.66 -32.31
C ILE A 162 -12.30 -15.82 -32.15
N LYS A 163 -11.79 -17.05 -31.99
CA LYS A 163 -12.64 -18.24 -31.79
C LYS A 163 -13.46 -18.16 -30.50
N ASN A 164 -13.00 -17.38 -29.51
CA ASN A 164 -13.74 -17.12 -28.28
C ASN A 164 -14.59 -15.85 -28.34
N GLY A 165 -14.73 -15.22 -29.52
CA GLY A 165 -15.53 -14.02 -29.74
C GLY A 165 -14.93 -12.75 -29.14
N GLU A 166 -13.60 -12.73 -28.96
CA GLU A 166 -12.85 -11.60 -28.40
C GLU A 166 -11.98 -10.95 -29.48
N CYS A 167 -11.72 -9.65 -29.32
CA CYS A 167 -10.86 -8.90 -30.22
C CYS A 167 -9.37 -9.23 -29.96
N PRO A 168 -8.56 -9.58 -30.98
CA PRO A 168 -7.12 -9.75 -30.82
C PRO A 168 -6.37 -8.52 -30.31
N HIS A 169 -6.90 -7.33 -30.63
CA HIS A 169 -6.32 -6.03 -30.30
C HIS A 169 -6.87 -5.44 -28.99
N ASP A 170 -7.69 -6.17 -28.25
CA ASP A 170 -8.08 -5.76 -26.89
C ASP A 170 -6.84 -5.79 -25.98
N PRO A 171 -6.44 -4.68 -25.35
CA PRO A 171 -5.30 -4.63 -24.45
C PRO A 171 -5.56 -5.29 -23.08
N GLY A 172 -6.82 -5.57 -22.71
CA GLY A 172 -7.15 -6.09 -21.38
C GLY A 172 -6.87 -5.08 -20.26
N GLY A 173 -6.62 -5.56 -19.04
CA GLY A 173 -6.31 -4.67 -17.90
C GLY A 173 -7.54 -4.05 -17.21
N TYR A 174 -8.71 -4.65 -17.38
CA TYR A 174 -9.98 -4.21 -16.80
C TYR A 174 -10.78 -5.38 -16.25
N PHE A 175 -11.86 -5.09 -15.52
CA PHE A 175 -12.76 -6.06 -14.92
C PHE A 175 -14.15 -6.02 -15.55
N ILE A 176 -14.86 -7.14 -15.56
CA ILE A 176 -16.26 -7.21 -16.01
C ILE A 176 -17.14 -7.51 -14.80
N ILE A 177 -17.96 -6.53 -14.42
CA ILE A 177 -18.85 -6.59 -13.25
C ILE A 177 -20.26 -6.22 -13.70
N ASN A 178 -21.21 -7.13 -13.49
CA ASN A 178 -22.60 -7.05 -13.94
C ASN A 178 -22.68 -6.72 -15.44
N GLY A 179 -21.84 -7.38 -16.25
CA GLY A 179 -21.71 -7.14 -17.70
C GLY A 179 -21.03 -5.83 -18.10
N SER A 180 -20.75 -4.94 -17.16
CA SER A 180 -20.09 -3.66 -17.44
C SER A 180 -18.58 -3.76 -17.24
N GLU A 181 -17.83 -3.16 -18.16
CA GLU A 181 -16.38 -3.04 -18.05
C GLU A 181 -15.99 -1.93 -17.05
N LYS A 182 -15.02 -2.21 -16.20
CA LYS A 182 -14.56 -1.31 -15.13
C LYS A 182 -13.04 -1.30 -15.07
N VAL A 183 -12.46 -0.11 -15.05
CA VAL A 183 -11.03 0.12 -14.92
C VAL A 183 -10.76 0.76 -13.56
N LEU A 184 -9.68 0.35 -12.90
CA LEU A 184 -9.19 1.02 -11.71
C LEU A 184 -8.19 2.09 -12.11
N MET A 185 -8.46 3.34 -11.74
CA MET A 185 -7.56 4.46 -12.01
C MET A 185 -6.48 4.52 -10.92
N SER A 186 -5.22 4.53 -11.35
CA SER A 186 -4.08 4.73 -10.45
C SER A 186 -4.26 6.00 -9.62
N GLN A 187 -4.03 5.89 -8.31
CA GLN A 187 -4.14 7.01 -7.38
C GLN A 187 -2.73 7.47 -6.99
N ASP A 188 -2.46 8.75 -7.19
CA ASP A 188 -1.19 9.35 -6.77
C ASP A 188 -1.25 9.71 -5.28
N ARG A 189 -0.18 9.41 -4.55
CA ARG A 189 -0.03 9.68 -3.12
C ARG A 189 1.43 10.00 -2.80
N MET A 190 1.66 10.82 -1.78
CA MET A 190 3.00 11.09 -1.29
C MET A 190 3.68 9.80 -0.83
N ALA A 191 4.97 9.66 -1.11
CA ALA A 191 5.76 8.50 -0.74
C ALA A 191 5.73 8.28 0.78
N HIS A 192 5.72 7.00 1.17
CA HIS A 192 5.88 6.59 2.56
C HIS A 192 7.36 6.45 2.91
N ASN A 193 7.68 6.46 4.20
CA ASN A 193 9.04 6.30 4.74
C ASN A 193 10.03 7.39 4.26
N GLU A 194 9.52 8.51 3.76
CA GLU A 194 10.30 9.69 3.43
C GLU A 194 9.93 10.86 4.35
N ILE A 195 10.91 11.72 4.63
CA ILE A 195 10.75 12.90 5.48
C ILE A 195 10.48 14.10 4.56
N PHE A 196 9.34 14.75 4.76
CA PHE A 196 8.99 15.99 4.06
C PHE A 196 9.03 17.16 5.03
N VAL A 197 9.73 18.24 4.65
CA VAL A 197 9.83 19.46 5.46
C VAL A 197 9.08 20.59 4.77
N PHE A 198 8.11 21.17 5.47
CA PHE A 198 7.25 22.24 4.97
C PHE A 198 7.42 23.51 5.80
N LYS A 199 7.40 24.65 5.12
CA LYS A 199 7.23 25.94 5.79
C LYS A 199 5.77 26.10 6.19
N SER A 200 5.53 26.30 7.47
CA SER A 200 4.16 26.40 8.00
C SER A 200 3.47 27.68 7.53
N LYS A 201 2.16 27.58 7.25
CA LYS A 201 1.33 28.75 6.93
C LYS A 201 1.12 29.57 8.20
N SER A 202 0.82 30.87 8.06
CA SER A 202 0.67 31.78 9.21
C SER A 202 -0.36 31.33 10.27
N LYS A 203 -1.31 30.46 9.90
CA LYS A 203 -2.36 29.95 10.79
C LYS A 203 -2.01 28.64 11.49
N ASP A 204 -0.93 27.98 11.09
CA ASP A 204 -0.55 26.70 11.70
C ASP A 204 -0.03 26.94 13.11
N THR A 205 -0.58 26.20 14.06
CA THR A 205 -0.26 26.34 15.48
C THR A 205 -0.05 24.97 16.12
N ILE A 206 0.82 24.94 17.13
CA ILE A 206 1.08 23.81 18.01
C ILE A 206 0.19 24.02 19.25
N LYS A 207 -0.70 23.07 19.54
CA LYS A 207 -1.63 23.15 20.67
C LYS A 207 -1.07 22.41 21.86
N LEU A 208 -0.66 23.14 22.89
CA LEU A 208 -0.12 22.57 24.12
C LEU A 208 -1.20 22.58 25.22
N PRO A 209 -1.39 21.48 25.96
CA PRO A 209 -2.34 21.45 27.07
C PRO A 209 -1.84 22.34 28.22
N VAL A 210 -2.76 23.06 28.86
CA VAL A 210 -2.46 23.82 30.07
C VAL A 210 -2.73 22.94 31.29
N PRO A 211 -1.72 22.65 32.14
CA PRO A 211 -1.91 21.79 33.31
C PRO A 211 -3.08 22.21 34.20
N GLY A 212 -3.92 21.24 34.58
CA GLY A 212 -5.07 21.47 35.47
C GLY A 212 -6.29 22.13 34.80
N THR A 213 -6.30 22.27 33.47
CA THR A 213 -7.46 22.81 32.73
C THR A 213 -7.69 22.07 31.41
N ASP A 214 -8.91 22.10 30.88
CA ASP A 214 -9.22 21.59 29.53
C ASP A 214 -8.83 22.59 28.42
N LYS A 215 -8.08 23.65 28.75
CA LYS A 215 -7.67 24.68 27.80
C LYS A 215 -6.33 24.31 27.16
N ASN A 216 -6.18 24.69 25.90
CA ASN A 216 -4.92 24.61 25.17
C ASN A 216 -4.34 26.00 24.95
N TYR A 217 -3.02 26.09 25.07
CA TYR A 217 -2.21 27.20 24.64
C TYR A 217 -1.74 26.95 23.19
N SER A 218 -1.88 27.95 22.32
CA SER A 218 -1.53 27.84 20.90
C SER A 218 -0.24 28.60 20.59
N LEU A 219 0.80 27.86 20.17
CA LEU A 219 2.07 28.42 19.70
C LEU A 219 2.09 28.46 18.17
N PRO A 220 2.45 29.59 17.51
CA PRO A 220 2.59 29.62 16.07
C PRO A 220 3.70 28.68 15.58
N CYS A 221 3.42 27.92 14.52
CA CYS A 221 4.37 27.01 13.89
C CYS A 221 5.13 27.73 12.77
N ALA A 222 6.45 27.55 12.71
CA ALA A 222 7.31 28.09 11.65
C ALA A 222 7.61 27.05 10.57
N TRP A 223 7.92 25.83 10.99
CA TRP A 223 8.24 24.69 10.11
C TRP A 223 7.63 23.41 10.66
N SER A 224 7.28 22.49 9.76
CA SER A 224 6.81 21.16 10.12
C SER A 224 7.50 20.12 9.25
N ALA A 225 8.15 19.15 9.86
CA ALA A 225 8.58 17.93 9.20
C ALA A 225 7.53 16.83 9.43
N GLU A 226 7.22 16.06 8.41
CA GLU A 226 6.26 14.94 8.44
C GLU A 226 6.96 13.68 7.92
N VAL A 227 6.74 12.56 8.62
CA VAL A 227 7.08 11.23 8.13
C VAL A 227 5.86 10.33 8.24
N ARG A 228 5.54 9.66 7.13
CA ARG A 228 4.47 8.65 7.06
C ARG A 228 5.11 7.28 7.03
N SER A 229 5.26 6.68 8.20
CA SER A 229 5.87 5.37 8.34
C SER A 229 4.91 4.27 7.88
N TYR A 230 5.44 3.38 7.06
CA TYR A 230 4.75 2.23 6.48
C TYR A 230 5.62 0.98 6.63
N SER A 231 5.00 -0.12 7.03
CA SER A 231 5.63 -1.45 7.06
C SER A 231 4.83 -2.41 6.20
N SER A 232 5.49 -3.11 5.29
CA SER A 232 4.88 -4.12 4.43
C SER A 232 4.39 -5.36 5.16
N MET A 233 4.83 -5.55 6.42
CA MET A 233 4.43 -6.69 7.27
C MET A 233 3.09 -6.46 7.98
N TYR A 234 2.63 -5.22 8.11
CA TYR A 234 1.47 -4.84 8.93
C TYR A 234 0.51 -3.89 8.18
N GLU A 235 0.18 -4.23 6.93
CA GLU A 235 -0.81 -3.48 6.13
C GLU A 235 -2.19 -3.48 6.83
N PRO A 236 -2.94 -2.34 6.86
CA PRO A 236 -2.69 -1.04 6.24
C PRO A 236 -2.25 0.06 7.23
N ASN A 237 -1.58 -0.27 8.34
CA ASN A 237 -1.33 0.69 9.43
C ASN A 237 -0.26 1.74 9.09
N ILE A 238 -0.67 2.83 8.45
CA ILE A 238 0.18 4.00 8.23
C ILE A 238 0.21 4.83 9.52
N SER A 239 1.42 5.01 10.05
CA SER A 239 1.67 5.81 11.24
C SER A 239 2.29 7.14 10.82
N THR A 240 1.65 8.27 11.15
CA THR A 240 2.17 9.59 10.79
C THR A 240 2.71 10.29 12.01
N THR A 241 3.97 10.73 11.92
CA THR A 241 4.65 11.50 12.97
C THR A 241 5.00 12.87 12.41
N TYR A 242 4.74 13.92 13.21
CA TYR A 242 5.14 15.29 12.87
C TYR A 242 6.19 15.80 13.85
N LEU A 243 7.16 16.54 13.34
CA LEU A 243 8.04 17.40 14.13
C LEU A 243 7.74 18.86 13.76
N LYS A 244 7.25 19.64 14.72
CA LYS A 244 6.83 21.02 14.56
C LYS A 244 7.76 21.96 15.30
N PHE A 245 8.32 22.91 14.57
CA PHE A 245 9.20 23.94 15.10
C PHE A 245 8.43 25.23 15.31
N SER A 246 8.42 25.75 16.54
CA SER A 246 7.70 26.97 16.88
C SER A 246 8.37 28.22 16.31
N ARG A 247 7.57 29.25 16.03
CA ARG A 247 8.06 30.59 15.75
C ARG A 247 8.44 31.27 17.08
N GLN A 248 9.60 31.89 17.13
CA GLN A 248 10.04 32.67 18.29
C GLN A 248 9.14 33.89 18.50
N GLN A 249 8.81 34.14 19.76
CA GLN A 249 8.03 35.28 20.21
C GLN A 249 8.71 35.89 21.45
N LEU A 250 9.86 36.55 21.23
CA LEU A 250 10.67 37.16 22.29
C LEU A 250 9.85 38.16 23.15
N ASP A 251 8.95 38.91 22.52
CA ASP A 251 8.03 39.84 23.18
C ASP A 251 7.08 39.16 24.18
N LYS A 252 6.89 37.84 24.07
CA LYS A 252 6.13 37.00 25.00
C LYS A 252 7.01 36.09 25.87
N GLY A 253 8.34 36.20 25.76
CA GLY A 253 9.29 35.33 26.46
C GLY A 253 9.31 33.89 25.94
N GLU A 254 8.86 33.64 24.71
CA GLU A 254 8.84 32.30 24.12
C GLU A 254 9.95 32.15 23.08
N ASP A 255 10.93 31.32 23.41
CA ASP A 255 11.98 30.92 22.48
C ASP A 255 11.52 29.85 21.49
N HIS A 256 12.35 29.60 20.49
CA HIS A 256 12.18 28.51 19.54
C HIS A 256 12.15 27.15 20.26
N ARG A 257 11.11 26.35 20.01
CA ARG A 257 10.96 25.01 20.57
C ARG A 257 10.51 24.00 19.51
N LEU A 258 10.98 22.78 19.64
CA LEU A 258 10.64 21.66 18.76
C LEU A 258 9.76 20.65 19.49
N TYR A 259 8.59 20.39 18.93
CA TYR A 259 7.60 19.45 19.45
C TYR A 259 7.35 18.33 18.45
N ALA A 260 7.14 17.12 18.95
CA ALA A 260 6.71 15.97 18.18
C ALA A 260 5.22 15.70 18.42
N GLU A 261 4.45 15.49 17.36
CA GLU A 261 3.10 14.93 17.43
C GLU A 261 3.18 13.47 17.05
N LEU A 262 2.97 12.60 18.04
CA LEU A 262 3.05 11.15 17.88
C LEU A 262 1.64 10.56 17.69
N PRO A 263 1.50 9.51 16.86
CA PRO A 263 0.23 8.81 16.69
C PRO A 263 -0.32 8.29 18.02
N GLY A 264 -1.61 8.50 18.25
CA GLY A 264 -2.29 8.07 19.49
C GLY A 264 -2.14 9.05 20.67
N MET A 265 -1.25 10.05 20.58
CA MET A 265 -1.09 11.06 21.64
C MET A 265 -2.02 12.25 21.45
N LYS A 266 -2.62 12.74 22.55
CA LYS A 266 -3.52 13.91 22.53
C LYS A 266 -2.79 15.24 22.48
N ALA A 267 -1.53 15.27 22.94
CA ALA A 267 -0.74 16.48 23.08
C ALA A 267 0.62 16.32 22.38
N PRO A 268 1.14 17.38 21.75
CA PRO A 268 2.51 17.42 21.26
C PRO A 268 3.49 17.33 22.43
N VAL A 269 4.59 16.61 22.21
CA VAL A 269 5.61 16.31 23.21
C VAL A 269 6.91 17.03 22.85
N PRO A 270 7.60 17.71 23.77
CA PRO A 270 8.94 18.23 23.50
C PRO A 270 9.91 17.11 23.08
N TRP A 271 10.69 17.33 22.02
CA TRP A 271 11.58 16.30 21.47
C TRP A 271 12.54 15.62 22.47
N PRO A 272 13.08 16.28 23.51
CA PRO A 272 13.98 15.61 24.46
C PRO A 272 13.27 14.55 25.29
N THR A 273 11.96 14.72 25.53
CA THR A 273 11.14 13.75 26.27
C THR A 273 11.11 12.40 25.57
N ILE A 274 11.15 12.40 24.22
CA ILE A 274 11.21 11.16 23.43
C ILE A 274 12.55 10.46 23.64
N PHE A 275 13.66 11.20 23.58
CA PHE A 275 14.99 10.63 23.84
C PHE A 275 15.10 10.06 25.26
N MET A 276 14.57 10.78 26.25
CA MET A 276 14.53 10.29 27.63
C MET A 276 13.71 8.99 27.76
N ALA A 277 12.54 8.91 27.12
CA ALA A 277 11.73 7.70 27.12
C ALA A 277 12.45 6.52 26.44
N LEU A 278 13.25 6.78 25.42
CA LEU A 278 14.11 5.79 24.74
C LEU A 278 15.36 5.39 25.56
N GLY A 279 15.62 6.04 26.70
CA GLY A 279 16.71 5.71 27.62
C GLY A 279 17.95 6.61 27.52
N VAL A 280 17.95 7.61 26.64
CA VAL A 280 19.02 8.61 26.55
C VAL A 280 18.69 9.77 27.50
N THR A 281 19.33 9.83 28.65
CA THR A 281 19.06 10.89 29.67
C THR A 281 20.05 12.04 29.64
N ASP A 282 21.26 11.83 29.11
CA ASP A 282 22.26 12.89 29.03
C ASP A 282 21.94 13.88 27.89
N LYS A 283 21.81 15.17 28.24
CA LYS A 283 21.44 16.22 27.27
C LYS A 283 22.50 16.38 26.16
N LYS A 284 23.79 16.17 26.45
CA LYS A 284 24.84 16.29 25.43
C LYS A 284 24.78 15.12 24.45
N GLU A 285 24.52 13.92 24.96
CA GLU A 285 24.26 12.74 24.14
C GLU A 285 23.04 12.94 23.22
N MET A 286 21.92 13.47 23.73
CA MET A 286 20.74 13.82 22.90
C MET A 286 21.09 14.74 21.74
N ILE A 287 21.84 15.82 22.01
CA ILE A 287 22.28 16.78 21.00
C ILE A 287 23.14 16.09 19.94
N SER A 288 24.04 15.19 20.35
CA SER A 288 24.96 14.51 19.44
C SER A 288 24.27 13.64 18.39
N TYR A 289 23.04 13.17 18.67
CA TYR A 289 22.21 12.47 17.69
C TYR A 289 21.58 13.39 16.63
N VAL A 290 21.46 14.68 16.91
CA VAL A 290 20.78 15.66 16.06
C VAL A 290 21.79 16.50 15.27
N CYS A 291 22.84 16.98 15.93
CA CYS A 291 23.81 17.88 15.31
C CYS A 291 25.23 17.72 15.88
N SER A 292 26.21 18.11 15.08
CA SER A 292 27.61 18.17 15.51
C SER A 292 27.80 19.22 16.61
N SER A 293 28.77 19.00 17.50
CA SER A 293 29.11 19.92 18.61
C SER A 293 29.54 21.32 18.16
N ASP A 294 29.98 21.44 16.91
CA ASP A 294 30.59 22.67 16.39
C ASP A 294 29.55 23.59 15.72
N ASP A 295 28.30 23.12 15.53
CA ASP A 295 27.21 23.89 14.93
C ASP A 295 26.51 24.76 15.98
N ILE A 296 27.17 25.85 16.37
CA ILE A 296 26.65 26.82 17.35
C ILE A 296 25.26 27.36 16.97
N PRO A 297 24.97 27.72 15.69
CA PRO A 297 23.63 28.13 15.29
C PRO A 297 22.56 27.07 15.60
N MET A 298 22.79 25.80 15.27
CA MET A 298 21.82 24.74 15.52
C MET A 298 21.64 24.47 17.01
N LEU A 299 22.74 24.46 17.79
CA LEU A 299 22.68 24.34 19.25
C LEU A 299 21.81 25.43 19.88
N THR A 300 21.99 26.68 19.44
CA THR A 300 21.22 27.82 19.94
C THR A 300 19.72 27.65 19.71
N LEU A 301 19.31 27.00 18.61
CA LEU A 301 17.91 26.71 18.31
C LEU A 301 17.33 25.55 19.13
N LEU A 302 18.16 24.57 19.51
CA LEU A 302 17.72 23.35 20.21
C LEU A 302 17.67 23.52 21.74
N LEU A 303 18.57 24.32 22.30
CA LEU A 303 18.71 24.54 23.75
C LEU A 303 17.38 24.87 24.45
N PRO A 304 16.52 25.78 23.95
CA PRO A 304 15.27 26.12 24.66
C PRO A 304 14.26 24.96 24.74
N SER A 305 14.41 23.94 23.90
CA SER A 305 13.58 22.72 23.98
C SER A 305 14.08 21.76 25.05
N LEU A 306 15.39 21.71 25.31
CA LEU A 306 16.03 20.85 26.33
C LEU A 306 15.65 21.23 27.76
N ASP A 307 15.08 22.41 27.95
CA ASP A 307 14.65 22.92 29.25
C ASP A 307 13.16 22.63 29.55
N CYS A 308 12.48 21.86 28.69
CA CYS A 308 11.05 21.53 28.82
C CYS A 308 10.74 20.03 28.61
N PRO A 309 9.97 19.37 29.50
CA PRO A 309 9.77 19.61 30.94
C PRO A 309 10.98 19.11 31.78
N PRO A 310 11.08 19.43 33.10
CA PRO A 310 12.18 18.97 33.96
C PRO A 310 12.01 17.50 34.33
N LEU A 311 12.12 16.63 33.34
CA LEU A 311 12.16 15.19 33.53
C LEU A 311 13.63 14.80 33.73
N GLU A 312 13.91 14.10 34.82
CA GLU A 312 15.27 13.66 35.15
C GLU A 312 15.48 12.16 34.91
N THR A 313 14.40 11.39 34.76
CA THR A 313 14.46 9.92 34.65
C THR A 313 13.64 9.42 33.46
N GLN A 314 14.06 8.29 32.89
CA GLN A 314 13.33 7.59 31.84
C GLN A 314 11.90 7.24 32.28
N GLN A 315 11.71 6.79 33.53
CA GLN A 315 10.38 6.47 34.04
C GLN A 315 9.45 7.69 34.08
N ALA A 316 9.98 8.86 34.46
CA ALA A 316 9.20 10.08 34.45
C ALA A 316 8.80 10.48 33.01
N ALA A 317 9.69 10.28 32.04
CA ALA A 317 9.39 10.51 30.62
C ALA A 317 8.33 9.52 30.09
N LEU A 318 8.42 8.24 30.43
CA LEU A 318 7.42 7.25 30.06
C LEU A 318 6.05 7.59 30.66
N ASN A 319 6.00 7.96 31.95
CA ASN A 319 4.77 8.38 32.61
C ASN A 319 4.16 9.65 32.01
N TYR A 320 4.98 10.51 31.38
CA TYR A 320 4.49 11.68 30.67
C TYR A 320 3.85 11.32 29.32
N LEU A 321 4.29 10.23 28.69
CA LEU A 321 3.78 9.77 27.39
C LEU A 321 2.53 8.89 27.49
N THR A 322 2.26 8.28 28.65
CA THR A 322 1.09 7.44 28.94
C THR A 322 -0.07 8.22 29.51
#